data_AF-A0A7Y7LMX6-F1
#
_entry.id   AF-A0A7Y7LMX6-F1
#
_cell.length_a   1.000
_cell.length_b   1.000
_cell.length_c   1.000
_cell.angle_alpha   90.00
_cell.angle_beta   90.00
_cell.angle_gamma   90.00
#
_symmetry.space_group_name_H-M   'P 1'
#
loop_
_entity.id
_entity.type
_entity.pdbx_description
1 polymer ?
#
loop_
_entity_poly.entity_id
_entity_poly.type
_entity_poly.pdbx_seq_one_letter_code
_entity_poly.pdbx_strand_id
1 'polypeptide(L)'
;MNRFLPASGMLLAAWLACAPAQANQADSPSPRAAAHRIPWQSGSIKYVADHKDVKEILRELAASQNVLASISPQVEGNVTGSFNEPPQRLLEHLAASFGFVWYYDGTVLYIAGANEARSTSIGLAHARTADLRSAVARLRIADPRFAIVYDDQTNTVLVSGPPRYVELIGELARKIDVDHQQKRALEVRVFPLKYAWATDHPLRVGGQQITIVGVANILRSMYQRSAVAAPSPVPAPAGVARVGSVTQKNEPAPANSFWSAALPGLGGGDNAARKPPLPSGAQAGGADSGWPPPAAAQAGAAGMADDDGPTIQPDPRTNAILVRDLPEKMAAYERLIAELDTRPKVLEISASIIDITENALEQLGVDWRLHSSHVDFQSGDGNSAQASYPGSLNGSSATTPAGGTLTAVVGGAGRYLLSRISALEQGSEARVTASPKVATLNNVEAVMDNKTTFYVPVAGYQSSDLYSVSAGTSLRVLPMVVPAGDPAADGQIRLTIHIEDGQLTGQQVGQLPVVSNSEIDTEALIRNGESLLIAGYAVEQSSKQNTDVPLLSRLPVLGALFRNKQDQQQKFQRLFLLTPRIVTPQ
;
A
#
# COMPACT_ATOMS: atom_id res chain seq x y z
N MET A 1 70.32 27.11 -12.19
CA MET A 1 70.21 27.01 -10.71
C MET A 1 69.62 25.65 -10.37
N ASN A 2 70.46 24.64 -10.14
CA ASN A 2 70.89 24.11 -8.82
C ASN A 2 69.71 23.52 -8.02
N ARG A 3 69.54 22.18 -7.98
CA ARG A 3 70.24 21.18 -7.12
C ARG A 3 69.78 21.32 -5.64
N PHE A 4 69.35 20.31 -4.88
CA PHE A 4 69.98 19.01 -4.56
C PHE A 4 68.99 18.11 -3.76
N LEU A 5 68.95 16.80 -4.08
CA LEU A 5 68.81 15.65 -3.15
C LEU A 5 70.22 15.35 -2.54
N PRO A 6 70.51 14.24 -1.84
CA PRO A 6 69.94 13.53 -0.67
C PRO A 6 71.06 13.13 0.34
N ALA A 7 70.76 12.37 1.39
CA ALA A 7 71.70 11.46 2.11
C ALA A 7 70.90 10.66 3.17
N SER A 8 71.12 9.38 3.50
CA SER A 8 71.95 8.24 3.08
C SER A 8 71.40 7.06 3.91
N GLY A 9 71.19 5.82 3.43
CA GLY A 9 72.19 4.80 3.08
C GLY A 9 71.92 3.57 3.99
N MET A 10 71.28 2.49 3.53
CA MET A 10 71.82 1.32 2.79
C MET A 10 72.72 0.38 3.63
N LEU A 11 72.28 -0.87 3.82
CA LEU A 11 73.02 -2.18 3.77
C LEU A 11 72.20 -3.24 4.55
N LEU A 12 71.55 -4.28 3.98
CA LEU A 12 71.97 -5.45 3.16
C LEU A 12 72.31 -6.70 4.00
N ALA A 13 71.77 -7.85 3.54
CA ALA A 13 72.02 -9.26 3.92
C ALA A 13 71.23 -9.83 5.12
N ALA A 14 70.83 -11.11 5.19
CA ALA A 14 70.53 -12.19 4.24
C ALA A 14 70.19 -13.43 5.09
N TRP A 15 69.23 -14.23 4.64
CA TRP A 15 69.12 -15.69 4.80
C TRP A 15 68.56 -16.36 6.10
N LEU A 16 67.46 -17.10 5.86
CA LEU A 16 67.06 -18.44 6.33
C LEU A 16 67.08 -18.81 7.82
N ALA A 17 65.91 -19.21 8.36
CA ALA A 17 65.59 -20.62 8.67
C ALA A 17 64.19 -20.80 9.33
N CYS A 18 63.52 -21.89 8.92
CA CYS A 18 62.45 -22.66 9.59
C CYS A 18 61.06 -22.06 9.93
N ALA A 19 60.04 -22.57 9.23
CA ALA A 19 58.69 -22.84 9.75
C ALA A 19 58.70 -24.13 10.64
N PRO A 20 57.59 -24.64 11.26
CA PRO A 20 56.19 -24.20 11.20
C PRO A 20 55.36 -24.28 12.53
N ALA A 21 54.13 -23.79 12.46
CA ALA A 21 52.89 -24.29 13.12
C ALA A 21 52.56 -24.01 14.61
N GLN A 22 51.25 -23.81 14.81
CA GLN A 22 50.43 -23.83 16.04
C GLN A 22 50.40 -22.56 16.90
N ALA A 23 49.23 -21.91 17.02
CA ALA A 23 48.17 -22.32 17.95
C ALA A 23 47.04 -21.28 17.97
N ASN A 24 45.81 -21.78 18.07
CA ASN A 24 44.59 -21.02 18.36
C ASN A 24 44.84 -19.94 19.42
N GLN A 25 44.52 -18.69 19.07
CA GLN A 25 44.28 -17.65 20.06
C GLN A 25 43.01 -18.04 20.83
N ALA A 26 43.24 -18.65 21.98
CA ALA A 26 42.24 -18.83 23.01
C ALA A 26 41.84 -17.48 23.57
N ASP A 27 40.54 -17.33 23.65
CA ASP A 27 39.77 -16.31 24.33
C ASP A 27 40.39 -15.84 25.65
N SER A 28 40.33 -14.54 25.88
CA SER A 28 40.84 -13.92 27.10
C SER A 28 39.96 -14.31 28.29
N PRO A 29 40.48 -14.84 29.42
CA PRO A 29 39.63 -15.13 30.56
C PRO A 29 39.11 -13.83 31.18
N SER A 30 37.78 -13.69 31.19
CA SER A 30 37.05 -12.67 31.95
C SER A 30 37.48 -12.69 33.43
N PRO A 31 37.48 -11.55 34.15
CA PRO A 31 37.92 -11.49 35.53
C PRO A 31 37.08 -12.44 36.39
N ARG A 32 37.71 -13.47 36.95
CA ARG A 32 37.08 -14.39 37.91
C ARG A 32 36.58 -13.57 39.11
N ALA A 33 35.27 -13.36 39.18
CA ALA A 33 34.63 -12.82 40.38
C ALA A 33 34.88 -13.79 41.53
N ALA A 34 35.77 -13.42 42.43
CA ALA A 34 36.10 -14.20 43.62
C ALA A 34 35.29 -13.68 44.81
N ALA A 35 34.89 -14.60 45.69
CA ALA A 35 34.22 -14.32 46.95
C ALA A 35 34.92 -13.21 47.75
N HIS A 36 34.17 -12.56 48.63
CA HIS A 36 34.71 -11.53 49.52
C HIS A 36 35.91 -12.08 50.31
N ARG A 37 37.02 -11.34 50.28
CA ARG A 37 38.19 -11.68 51.09
C ARG A 37 37.91 -11.31 52.54
N ILE A 38 38.28 -12.19 53.46
CA ILE A 38 38.16 -11.92 54.90
C ILE A 38 39.11 -10.76 55.24
N PRO A 39 38.64 -9.68 55.89
CA PRO A 39 39.46 -8.52 56.25
C PRO A 39 40.30 -8.84 57.49
N TRP A 40 41.44 -9.50 57.29
CA TRP A 40 42.40 -9.75 58.36
C TRP A 40 43.06 -8.45 58.82
N GLN A 41 42.96 -8.12 60.11
CA GLN A 41 43.49 -6.88 60.70
C GLN A 41 44.99 -6.97 61.02
N SER A 42 45.51 -8.19 61.21
CA SER A 42 46.90 -8.43 61.60
C SER A 42 47.63 -9.34 60.60
N GLY A 43 48.91 -9.07 60.35
CA GLY A 43 49.73 -9.79 59.38
C GLY A 43 50.26 -11.15 59.87
N SER A 44 50.37 -11.35 61.17
CA SER A 44 50.76 -12.62 61.79
C SER A 44 50.21 -12.73 63.20
N ILE A 45 49.87 -13.97 63.59
CA ILE A 45 49.38 -14.28 64.93
C ILE A 45 50.31 -15.31 65.55
N LYS A 46 50.73 -15.04 66.79
CA LYS A 46 51.40 -16.02 67.65
C LYS A 46 50.37 -16.62 68.58
N TYR A 47 50.08 -17.90 68.40
CA TYR A 47 49.08 -18.62 69.19
C TYR A 47 49.68 -19.92 69.71
N VAL A 48 49.51 -20.20 71.00
CA VAL A 48 49.95 -21.45 71.62
C VAL A 48 48.72 -22.19 72.11
N ALA A 49 48.48 -23.37 71.54
CA ALA A 49 47.39 -24.26 71.91
C ALA A 49 47.93 -25.44 72.72
N ASP A 50 47.30 -25.75 73.85
CA ASP A 50 47.55 -26.95 74.64
C ASP A 50 46.24 -27.71 74.84
N HIS A 51 46.04 -28.79 74.09
CA HIS A 51 44.86 -29.66 74.12
C HIS A 51 43.51 -28.95 73.94
N LYS A 52 43.50 -27.81 73.24
CA LYS A 52 42.34 -26.92 73.13
C LYS A 52 41.39 -27.32 72.00
N ASP A 53 40.07 -27.13 72.19
CA ASP A 53 39.06 -27.40 71.16
C ASP A 53 39.25 -26.46 69.97
N VAL A 54 39.27 -27.02 68.76
CA VAL A 54 39.36 -26.29 67.49
C VAL A 54 38.31 -25.18 67.40
N LYS A 55 37.09 -25.40 67.90
CA LYS A 55 36.02 -24.38 67.88
C LYS A 55 36.36 -23.15 68.71
N GLU A 56 37.04 -23.36 69.85
CA GLU A 56 37.46 -22.28 70.72
C GLU A 56 38.59 -21.47 70.07
N ILE A 57 39.54 -22.14 69.41
CA ILE A 57 40.62 -21.51 68.64
C ILE A 57 40.05 -20.70 67.48
N LEU A 58 39.11 -21.25 66.71
CA LEU A 58 38.47 -20.55 65.59
C LEU A 58 37.66 -19.34 66.04
N ARG A 59 36.99 -19.43 67.20
CA ARG A 59 36.24 -18.33 67.80
C ARG A 59 37.18 -17.22 68.28
N GLU A 60 38.29 -17.57 68.93
CA GLU A 60 39.30 -16.62 69.38
C GLU A 60 40.04 -15.98 68.20
N LEU A 61 40.36 -16.76 67.17
CA LEU A 61 40.94 -16.27 65.92
C LEU A 61 40.02 -15.23 65.28
N ALA A 62 38.75 -15.56 65.09
CA ALA A 62 37.76 -14.65 64.50
C ALA A 62 37.56 -13.39 65.36
N ALA A 63 37.44 -13.56 66.68
CA ALA A 63 37.30 -12.44 67.63
C ALA A 63 38.54 -11.52 67.61
N SER A 64 39.75 -12.08 67.57
CA SER A 64 41.00 -11.30 67.53
C SER A 64 41.13 -10.47 66.25
N GLN A 65 40.53 -10.93 65.16
CA GLN A 65 40.56 -10.26 63.86
C GLN A 65 39.30 -9.42 63.58
N ASN A 66 38.42 -9.27 64.57
CA ASN A 66 37.15 -8.55 64.47
C ASN A 66 36.24 -9.07 63.34
N VAL A 67 36.25 -10.39 63.12
CA VAL A 67 35.39 -11.08 62.14
C VAL A 67 34.34 -11.87 62.92
N LEU A 68 33.05 -11.70 62.58
CA LEU A 68 32.00 -12.53 63.16
C LEU A 68 32.14 -13.95 62.60
N ALA A 69 32.17 -14.97 63.46
CA ALA A 69 32.23 -16.36 63.02
C ALA A 69 31.05 -17.18 63.54
N SER A 70 30.43 -17.94 62.65
CA SER A 70 29.43 -18.95 62.96
C SER A 70 30.04 -20.33 62.70
N ILE A 71 30.26 -21.08 63.77
CA ILE A 71 30.96 -22.37 63.72
C ILE A 71 29.93 -23.47 63.97
N SER A 72 29.83 -24.43 63.04
CA SER A 72 28.95 -25.58 63.19
C SER A 72 29.36 -26.43 64.39
N PRO A 73 28.38 -27.00 65.15
CA PRO A 73 28.69 -27.95 66.21
C PRO A 73 29.42 -29.21 65.71
N GLN A 74 29.33 -29.54 64.42
CA GLN A 74 29.96 -30.72 63.81
C GLN A 74 31.46 -30.59 63.55
N VAL A 75 32.04 -29.42 63.80
CA VAL A 75 33.50 -29.24 63.80
C VAL A 75 34.03 -29.72 65.15
N GLU A 76 34.75 -30.83 65.15
CA GLU A 76 35.32 -31.46 66.34
C GLU A 76 36.82 -31.72 66.17
N GLY A 77 37.58 -31.55 67.25
CA GLY A 77 39.01 -31.81 67.28
C GLY A 77 39.74 -31.05 68.38
N ASN A 78 40.89 -31.55 68.78
CA ASN A 78 41.79 -30.90 69.74
C ASN A 78 43.10 -30.54 69.05
N VAL A 79 43.60 -29.33 69.32
CA VAL A 79 44.88 -28.83 68.77
C VAL A 79 45.89 -28.66 69.89
N THR A 80 47.09 -29.18 69.67
CA THR A 80 48.26 -28.91 70.50
C THR A 80 49.41 -28.44 69.62
N GLY A 81 50.01 -27.30 69.93
CA GLY A 81 51.13 -26.74 69.16
C GLY A 81 51.24 -25.21 69.25
N SER A 82 52.39 -24.68 68.81
CA SER A 82 52.61 -23.23 68.68
C SER A 82 52.58 -22.80 67.22
N PHE A 83 51.70 -21.87 66.88
CA PHE A 83 51.52 -21.33 65.55
C PHE A 83 52.04 -19.90 65.48
N ASN A 84 52.85 -19.59 64.46
CA ASN A 84 53.33 -18.25 64.15
C ASN A 84 53.18 -18.00 62.65
N GLU A 85 51.93 -17.89 62.22
CA GLU A 85 51.57 -17.75 60.81
C GLU A 85 50.46 -16.69 60.61
N PRO A 86 50.25 -16.21 59.38
CA PRO A 86 49.12 -15.33 59.08
C PRO A 86 47.78 -16.00 59.42
N PRO A 87 46.76 -15.25 59.89
CA PRO A 87 45.46 -15.81 60.27
C PRO A 87 44.80 -16.63 59.16
N GLN A 88 44.98 -16.19 57.91
CA GLN A 88 44.48 -16.93 56.76
C GLN A 88 45.12 -18.31 56.63
N ARG A 89 46.45 -18.40 56.79
CA ARG A 89 47.17 -19.67 56.72
C ARG A 89 46.82 -20.57 57.88
N LEU A 90 46.64 -20.02 59.08
CA LEU A 90 46.17 -20.79 60.23
C LEU A 90 44.78 -21.37 59.98
N LEU A 91 43.85 -20.58 59.44
CA LEU A 91 42.52 -21.07 59.08
C LEU A 91 42.58 -22.16 58.00
N GLU A 92 43.41 -21.99 56.97
CA GLU A 92 43.61 -22.99 55.91
C GLU A 92 44.27 -24.28 56.43
N HIS A 93 45.25 -24.15 57.33
CA HIS A 93 45.95 -25.27 57.95
C HIS A 93 45.02 -26.06 58.91
N LEU A 94 44.23 -25.36 59.72
CA LEU A 94 43.18 -25.97 60.55
C LEU A 94 42.10 -26.63 59.68
N ALA A 95 41.67 -25.99 58.59
CA ALA A 95 40.69 -26.55 57.66
C ALA A 95 41.20 -27.85 57.02
N ALA A 96 42.47 -27.87 56.59
CA ALA A 96 43.09 -29.03 55.96
C ALA A 96 43.33 -30.19 56.94
N SER A 97 43.67 -29.90 58.20
CA SER A 97 43.97 -30.91 59.22
C SER A 97 42.71 -31.53 59.84
N PHE A 98 41.69 -30.72 60.13
CA PHE A 98 40.45 -31.16 60.78
C PHE A 98 39.31 -31.42 59.79
N GLY A 99 39.52 -31.16 58.49
CA GLY A 99 38.54 -31.49 57.45
C GLY A 99 37.25 -30.68 57.56
N PHE A 100 37.36 -29.37 57.78
CA PHE A 100 36.22 -28.46 57.72
C PHE A 100 36.32 -27.52 56.52
N VAL A 101 35.17 -27.04 56.04
CA VAL A 101 35.06 -26.06 54.97
C VAL A 101 34.58 -24.73 55.54
N TRP A 102 34.99 -23.64 54.91
CA TRP A 102 34.61 -22.31 55.36
C TRP A 102 34.17 -21.43 54.20
N TYR A 103 33.20 -20.56 54.46
CA TYR A 103 32.66 -19.59 53.50
C TYR A 103 32.45 -18.24 54.19
N TYR A 104 32.86 -17.16 53.53
CA TYR A 104 32.67 -15.80 54.03
C TYR A 104 31.71 -15.07 53.11
N ASP A 105 30.58 -14.63 53.65
CA ASP A 105 29.53 -13.93 52.89
C ASP A 105 29.75 -12.41 52.78
N GLY A 106 30.83 -11.90 53.37
CA GLY A 106 31.12 -10.47 53.46
C GLY A 106 30.93 -9.89 54.87
N THR A 107 30.21 -10.60 55.76
CA THR A 107 29.93 -10.15 57.14
C THR A 107 30.29 -11.23 58.16
N VAL A 108 29.91 -12.47 57.91
CA VAL A 108 30.09 -13.60 58.82
C VAL A 108 30.91 -14.70 58.14
N LEU A 109 31.91 -15.21 58.86
CA LEU A 109 32.68 -16.40 58.51
C LEU A 109 31.92 -17.64 58.98
N TYR A 110 31.37 -18.39 58.03
CA TYR A 110 30.72 -19.67 58.30
C TYR A 110 31.74 -20.79 58.20
N ILE A 111 31.81 -21.62 59.23
CA ILE A 111 32.67 -22.80 59.28
C ILE A 111 31.78 -24.02 59.48
N ALA A 112 31.84 -24.96 58.54
CA ALA A 112 31.02 -26.17 58.50
C ALA A 112 31.92 -27.41 58.37
N GLY A 113 31.50 -28.55 58.91
CA GLY A 113 32.23 -29.81 58.75
C GLY A 113 32.21 -30.27 57.28
N ALA A 114 33.21 -31.07 56.85
CA ALA A 114 33.21 -31.62 55.49
C ALA A 114 31.99 -32.53 55.20
N ASN A 115 31.43 -33.16 56.24
CA ASN A 115 30.22 -33.98 56.18
C ASN A 115 28.92 -33.15 56.01
N GLU A 116 28.98 -31.83 56.21
CA GLU A 116 27.85 -30.92 56.03
C GLU A 116 27.78 -30.34 54.61
N ALA A 117 28.78 -30.59 53.76
CA ALA A 117 28.75 -30.18 52.37
C ALA A 117 27.57 -30.85 51.64
N ARG A 118 26.73 -30.04 50.98
CA ARG A 118 25.54 -30.51 50.25
C ARG A 118 25.63 -30.09 48.78
N SER A 119 25.08 -30.95 47.92
CA SER A 119 24.87 -30.67 46.51
C SER A 119 23.38 -30.57 46.26
N THR A 120 22.89 -29.41 45.81
CA THR A 120 21.46 -29.19 45.51
C THR A 120 21.30 -28.73 44.07
N SER A 121 20.28 -29.29 43.41
CA SER A 121 19.85 -28.88 42.08
C SER A 121 18.68 -27.90 42.20
N ILE A 122 18.81 -26.74 41.57
CA ILE A 122 17.81 -25.65 41.59
C ILE A 122 17.31 -25.43 40.17
N GLY A 123 16.02 -25.63 39.92
CA GLY A 123 15.38 -25.31 38.64
C GLY A 123 14.85 -23.88 38.61
N LEU A 124 15.03 -23.19 37.48
CA LEU A 124 14.47 -21.87 37.20
C LEU A 124 13.30 -22.02 36.22
N ALA A 125 12.11 -21.51 36.56
CA ALA A 125 10.92 -21.67 35.73
C ALA A 125 10.71 -20.51 34.72
N HIS A 126 11.14 -19.31 35.07
CA HIS A 126 10.86 -18.07 34.36
C HIS A 126 12.12 -17.27 33.99
N ALA A 127 13.19 -17.40 34.78
CA ALA A 127 14.49 -16.77 34.53
C ALA A 127 15.49 -17.71 33.84
N ARG A 128 16.50 -17.16 33.17
CA ARG A 128 17.56 -17.95 32.53
C ARG A 128 18.72 -18.17 33.50
N THR A 129 19.43 -19.28 33.34
CA THR A 129 20.69 -19.58 34.07
C THR A 129 21.74 -18.48 33.89
N ALA A 130 21.76 -17.80 32.75
CA ALA A 130 22.62 -16.65 32.47
C ALA A 130 22.35 -15.45 33.42
N ASP A 131 21.08 -15.19 33.73
CA ASP A 131 20.68 -14.10 34.62
C ASP A 131 21.16 -14.39 36.04
N LEU A 132 20.98 -15.63 36.52
CA LEU A 132 21.50 -16.08 37.80
C LEU A 132 23.04 -16.03 37.84
N ARG A 133 23.73 -16.49 36.80
CA ARG A 133 25.20 -16.42 36.69
C ARG A 133 25.71 -14.99 36.81
N SER A 134 25.06 -14.04 36.13
CA SER A 134 25.40 -12.62 36.20
C SER A 134 25.15 -12.03 37.60
N ALA A 135 24.05 -12.42 38.26
CA ALA A 135 23.70 -11.95 39.59
C ALA A 135 24.68 -12.47 40.66
N VAL A 136 25.05 -13.75 40.60
CA VAL A 136 26.04 -14.38 41.48
C VAL A 136 27.41 -13.70 41.34
N ALA A 137 27.82 -13.40 40.11
CA ALA A 137 29.07 -12.68 39.84
C ALA A 137 29.04 -11.23 40.36
N ARG A 138 27.94 -10.51 40.10
CA ARG A 138 27.74 -9.11 40.53
C ARG A 138 27.77 -8.97 42.06
N LEU A 139 27.14 -9.90 42.77
CA LEU A 139 27.08 -9.90 44.23
C LEU A 139 28.33 -10.52 44.88
N ARG A 140 29.30 -11.00 44.08
CA ARG A 140 30.54 -11.65 44.54
C ARG A 140 30.28 -12.78 45.53
N ILE A 141 29.22 -13.55 45.26
CA ILE A 141 28.83 -14.70 46.08
C ILE A 141 29.71 -15.91 45.73
N ALA A 142 30.05 -16.09 44.45
CA ALA A 142 30.77 -17.26 43.96
C ALA A 142 32.18 -17.38 44.56
N ASP A 143 32.48 -18.55 45.09
CA ASP A 143 33.82 -18.94 45.52
C ASP A 143 34.36 -20.02 44.56
N PRO A 144 35.56 -19.85 43.97
CA PRO A 144 36.18 -20.86 43.10
C PRO A 144 36.35 -22.25 43.75
N ARG A 145 36.34 -22.34 45.08
CA ARG A 145 36.44 -23.61 45.83
C ARG A 145 35.16 -24.46 45.77
N PHE A 146 34.02 -23.86 45.43
CA PHE A 146 32.71 -24.50 45.40
C PHE A 146 32.18 -24.52 43.97
N ALA A 147 31.90 -25.71 43.44
CA ALA A 147 31.47 -25.87 42.05
C ALA A 147 30.02 -25.38 41.88
N ILE A 148 29.81 -24.56 40.85
CA ILE A 148 28.48 -24.23 40.32
C ILE A 148 28.45 -24.67 38.85
N VAL A 149 27.60 -25.63 38.53
CA VAL A 149 27.39 -26.12 37.17
C VAL A 149 26.04 -25.58 36.69
N TYR A 150 26.06 -24.88 35.57
CA TYR A 150 24.86 -24.33 34.94
C TYR A 150 24.51 -25.20 33.74
N ASP A 151 23.27 -25.68 33.70
CA ASP A 151 22.69 -26.33 32.53
C ASP A 151 21.69 -25.39 31.87
N ASP A 152 22.11 -24.79 30.76
CA ASP A 152 21.32 -23.82 30.00
C ASP A 152 20.19 -24.52 29.19
N GLN A 153 20.26 -25.84 28.98
CA GLN A 153 19.21 -26.59 28.25
C GLN A 153 18.03 -26.93 29.15
N THR A 154 18.30 -27.31 30.40
CA THR A 154 17.27 -27.69 31.37
C THR A 154 16.94 -26.57 32.36
N ASN A 155 17.49 -25.37 32.17
CA ASN A 155 17.40 -24.23 33.10
C ASN A 155 17.64 -24.62 34.57
N THR A 156 18.60 -25.50 34.78
CA THR A 156 18.89 -26.08 36.10
C THR A 156 20.30 -25.72 36.52
N VAL A 157 20.48 -25.41 37.79
CA VAL A 157 21.78 -25.07 38.36
C VAL A 157 22.10 -26.05 39.49
N LEU A 158 23.22 -26.74 39.36
CA LEU A 158 23.75 -27.62 40.38
C LEU A 158 24.81 -26.87 41.19
N VAL A 159 24.54 -26.72 42.49
CA VAL A 159 25.41 -26.01 43.43
C VAL A 159 25.90 -26.98 44.49
N SER A 160 27.22 -27.03 44.69
CA SER A 160 27.86 -27.89 45.69
C SER A 160 28.74 -27.08 46.62
N GLY A 161 28.47 -27.10 47.94
CA GLY A 161 29.25 -26.36 48.92
C GLY A 161 28.71 -26.44 50.36
N PRO A 162 29.18 -25.56 51.27
CA PRO A 162 28.67 -25.45 52.62
C PRO A 162 27.17 -25.09 52.64
N PRO A 163 26.39 -25.51 53.65
CA PRO A 163 24.94 -25.29 53.70
C PRO A 163 24.52 -23.84 53.42
N ARG A 164 25.20 -22.88 54.06
CA ARG A 164 24.90 -21.45 53.91
C ARG A 164 25.09 -20.94 52.48
N TYR A 165 26.10 -21.46 51.77
CA TYR A 165 26.40 -21.08 50.39
C TYR A 165 25.28 -21.54 49.44
N VAL A 166 24.82 -22.78 49.62
CA VAL A 166 23.74 -23.37 48.82
C VAL A 166 22.42 -22.64 49.08
N GLU A 167 22.10 -22.34 50.34
CA GLU A 167 20.91 -21.57 50.72
C GLU A 167 20.88 -20.19 50.06
N LEU A 168 21.99 -19.46 50.11
CA LEU A 168 22.07 -18.10 49.57
C LEU A 168 21.86 -18.10 48.04
N ILE A 169 22.45 -19.05 47.33
CA ILE A 169 22.24 -19.19 45.88
C ILE A 169 20.79 -19.61 45.57
N GLY A 170 20.20 -20.49 46.40
CA GLY A 170 18.79 -20.90 46.28
C GLY A 170 17.80 -19.75 46.50
N GLU A 171 18.04 -18.90 47.51
CA GLU A 171 17.23 -17.69 47.75
C GLU A 171 17.35 -16.69 46.60
N LEU A 172 18.58 -16.48 46.09
CA LEU A 172 18.82 -15.60 44.95
C LEU A 172 18.11 -16.10 43.70
N ALA A 173 18.22 -17.39 43.39
CA ALA A 173 17.54 -18.02 42.26
C ALA A 173 16.03 -17.82 42.33
N ARG A 174 15.41 -18.09 43.49
CA ARG A 174 13.97 -17.89 43.69
C ARG A 174 13.55 -16.44 43.51
N LYS A 175 14.32 -15.49 44.03
CA LYS A 175 14.03 -14.06 43.90
C LYS A 175 14.08 -13.58 42.45
N ILE A 176 15.08 -14.03 41.70
CA ILE A 176 15.22 -13.70 40.27
C ILE A 176 14.06 -14.32 39.48
N ASP A 177 13.70 -15.56 39.78
CA ASP A 177 12.61 -16.26 39.09
C ASP A 177 11.25 -15.54 39.28
N VAL A 178 10.95 -15.11 40.51
CA VAL A 178 9.73 -14.33 40.82
C VAL A 178 9.74 -12.94 40.16
N ASP A 179 10.89 -12.25 40.14
CA ASP A 179 11.03 -10.95 39.46
C ASP A 179 10.79 -11.07 37.94
N HIS A 180 11.30 -12.13 37.32
CA HIS A 180 11.06 -12.43 35.90
C HIS A 180 9.61 -12.84 35.64
N GLN A 181 8.95 -13.55 36.54
CA GLN A 181 7.53 -13.88 36.41
C GLN A 181 6.66 -12.62 36.38
N GLN A 182 6.93 -11.65 37.25
CA GLN A 182 6.17 -10.39 37.29
C GLN A 182 6.40 -9.55 36.01
N LYS A 183 7.63 -9.52 35.51
CA LYS A 183 7.98 -8.79 34.28
C LYS A 183 7.43 -9.43 33.00
N ARG A 184 7.28 -10.76 32.97
CA ARG A 184 6.73 -11.50 31.82
C ARG A 184 5.21 -11.63 31.85
N ALA A 185 4.53 -11.06 32.84
CA ALA A 185 3.07 -11.04 32.86
C ALA A 185 2.54 -10.20 31.70
N LEU A 186 1.92 -10.86 30.73
CA LEU A 186 1.29 -10.20 29.58
C LEU A 186 0.10 -9.36 30.05
N GLU A 187 0.03 -8.12 29.58
CA GLU A 187 -1.11 -7.22 29.80
C GLU A 187 -1.96 -7.15 28.53
N VAL A 188 -3.28 -7.07 28.66
CA VAL A 188 -4.20 -6.77 27.55
C VAL A 188 -4.66 -5.32 27.68
N ARG A 189 -4.44 -4.50 26.65
CA ARG A 189 -4.90 -3.11 26.59
C ARG A 189 -5.76 -2.86 25.37
N VAL A 190 -6.81 -2.05 25.54
CA VAL A 190 -7.75 -1.66 24.48
C VAL A 190 -7.43 -0.24 24.03
N PHE A 191 -7.27 -0.06 22.73
CA PHE A 191 -7.00 1.22 22.09
C PHE A 191 -8.17 1.61 21.16
N PRO A 192 -9.04 2.55 21.56
CA PRO A 192 -10.13 3.00 20.70
C PRO A 192 -9.60 3.90 19.57
N LEU A 193 -10.09 3.70 18.35
CA LEU A 193 -9.76 4.52 17.17
C LEU A 193 -10.90 5.51 16.88
N LYS A 194 -10.53 6.75 16.52
CA LYS A 194 -11.48 7.84 16.24
C LYS A 194 -11.73 8.04 14.75
N TYR A 195 -10.70 7.89 13.92
CA TYR A 195 -10.73 8.22 12.50
C TYR A 195 -10.41 7.02 11.61
N ALA A 196 -9.44 6.20 12.01
CA ALA A 196 -9.06 4.99 11.30
C ALA A 196 -9.97 3.80 11.65
N TRP A 197 -10.07 2.84 10.74
CA TRP A 197 -10.79 1.59 10.98
C TRP A 197 -9.87 0.53 11.61
N ALA A 198 -10.37 -0.16 12.63
CA ALA A 198 -9.65 -1.25 13.28
C ALA A 198 -9.53 -2.49 12.36
N THR A 199 -10.58 -2.77 11.58
CA THR A 199 -10.67 -3.92 10.68
C THR A 199 -10.53 -3.52 9.21
N ASP A 200 -10.29 -4.50 8.34
CA ASP A 200 -10.20 -4.29 6.90
C ASP A 200 -11.61 -4.02 6.33
N HIS A 201 -11.76 -2.94 5.58
CA HIS A 201 -13.06 -2.54 5.00
C HIS A 201 -13.04 -2.67 3.48
N PRO A 202 -13.97 -3.44 2.88
CA PRO A 202 -14.11 -3.50 1.43
C PRO A 202 -14.80 -2.24 0.91
N LEU A 203 -14.25 -1.65 -0.15
CA LEU A 203 -14.78 -0.49 -0.84
C LEU A 203 -15.16 -0.84 -2.30
N ARG A 204 -16.43 -0.55 -2.60
CA ARG A 204 -17.12 -0.55 -3.89
C ARG A 204 -16.57 0.46 -4.89
N VAL A 205 -15.64 0.12 -5.78
CA VAL A 205 -15.07 1.12 -6.72
C VAL A 205 -15.16 0.63 -8.17
N GLY A 206 -16.01 1.27 -8.98
CA GLY A 206 -16.16 0.92 -10.41
C GLY A 206 -16.54 -0.55 -10.69
N GLY A 207 -17.22 -1.22 -9.76
CA GLY A 207 -17.53 -2.65 -9.84
C GLY A 207 -16.42 -3.58 -9.35
N GLN A 208 -15.22 -3.07 -9.04
CA GLN A 208 -14.16 -3.81 -8.37
C GLN A 208 -14.21 -3.57 -6.85
N GLN A 209 -13.98 -4.63 -6.08
CA GLN A 209 -13.94 -4.56 -4.63
C GLN A 209 -12.49 -4.38 -4.19
N ILE A 210 -12.13 -3.17 -3.75
CA ILE A 210 -10.81 -2.86 -3.22
C ILE A 210 -10.90 -2.89 -1.70
N THR A 211 -10.02 -3.65 -1.03
CA THR A 211 -10.01 -3.72 0.44
C THR A 211 -9.05 -2.69 1.02
N ILE A 212 -9.57 -1.77 1.84
CA ILE A 212 -8.74 -0.88 2.67
C ILE A 212 -8.27 -1.67 3.88
N VAL A 213 -6.96 -1.72 4.08
CA VAL A 213 -6.35 -2.43 5.21
C VAL A 213 -6.57 -1.63 6.50
N GLY A 214 -7.08 -2.29 7.53
CA GLY A 214 -7.30 -1.72 8.86
C GLY A 214 -6.02 -1.69 9.70
N VAL A 215 -6.02 -0.84 10.72
CA VAL A 215 -4.85 -0.59 11.58
C VAL A 215 -4.36 -1.87 12.27
N ALA A 216 -5.27 -2.76 12.69
CA ALA A 216 -4.87 -4.01 13.35
C ALA A 216 -4.07 -4.92 12.42
N ASN A 217 -4.40 -4.96 11.12
CA ASN A 217 -3.68 -5.78 10.15
C ASN A 217 -2.30 -5.18 9.82
N ILE A 218 -2.21 -3.84 9.74
CA ILE A 218 -0.93 -3.12 9.61
C ILE A 218 -0.01 -3.45 10.79
N LEU A 219 -0.49 -3.27 12.03
CA LEU A 219 0.30 -3.57 13.23
C LEU A 219 0.70 -5.04 13.29
N ARG A 220 -0.25 -5.95 13.01
CA ARG A 220 0.04 -7.38 12.96
C ARG A 220 1.14 -7.70 11.95
N SER A 221 1.10 -7.13 10.74
CA SER A 221 2.11 -7.36 9.70
C SER A 221 3.51 -6.86 10.09
N MET A 222 3.59 -5.83 10.92
CA MET A 222 4.86 -5.25 11.38
C MET A 222 5.51 -6.09 12.49
N TYR A 223 4.70 -6.59 13.44
CA TYR A 223 5.20 -7.30 14.62
C TYR A 223 5.20 -8.82 14.48
N GLN A 224 4.24 -9.39 13.77
CA GLN A 224 4.34 -10.76 13.32
C GLN A 224 5.21 -10.73 12.09
N ARG A 225 6.51 -11.04 12.27
CA ARG A 225 7.36 -11.48 11.18
C ARG A 225 6.68 -12.69 10.57
N SER A 226 5.79 -12.42 9.61
CA SER A 226 5.00 -13.46 8.98
C SER A 226 6.00 -14.38 8.33
N ALA A 227 6.15 -15.58 8.89
CA ALA A 227 6.52 -16.72 8.09
C ALA A 227 5.60 -16.65 6.88
N VAL A 228 6.19 -16.39 5.71
CA VAL A 228 5.45 -16.29 4.46
C VAL A 228 4.79 -17.65 4.26
N ALA A 229 3.55 -17.79 4.70
CA ALA A 229 2.66 -18.81 4.19
C ALA A 229 2.42 -18.38 2.74
N ALA A 230 3.00 -19.14 1.81
CA ALA A 230 2.74 -18.99 0.40
C ALA A 230 1.23 -18.85 0.17
N PRO A 231 0.79 -17.98 -0.76
CA PRO A 231 -0.64 -17.84 -1.04
C PRO A 231 -1.19 -19.21 -1.38
N SER A 232 -2.18 -19.66 -0.60
CA SER A 232 -2.95 -20.85 -0.96
C SER A 232 -3.53 -20.61 -2.35
N PRO A 233 -3.39 -21.55 -3.30
CA PRO A 233 -3.99 -21.39 -4.61
C PRO A 233 -5.50 -21.27 -4.44
N VAL A 234 -6.06 -20.18 -4.97
CA VAL A 234 -7.50 -19.96 -5.10
C VAL A 234 -8.10 -21.18 -5.81
N PRO A 235 -9.18 -21.81 -5.31
CA PRO A 235 -9.86 -22.83 -6.09
C PRO A 235 -10.50 -22.14 -7.30
N ALA A 236 -9.97 -22.44 -8.48
CA ALA A 236 -10.52 -21.97 -9.74
C ALA A 236 -11.99 -22.42 -9.86
N PRO A 237 -12.90 -21.57 -10.37
CA PRO A 237 -14.26 -21.99 -10.65
C PRO A 237 -14.25 -23.10 -11.70
N ALA A 238 -15.02 -24.16 -11.42
CA ALA A 238 -15.21 -25.26 -12.34
C ALA A 238 -15.90 -24.77 -13.62
N GLY A 239 -15.28 -25.07 -14.77
CA GLY A 239 -15.97 -25.14 -16.06
C GLY A 239 -15.47 -24.16 -17.12
N VAL A 240 -14.40 -24.53 -17.83
CA VAL A 240 -14.28 -24.21 -19.27
C VAL A 240 -13.60 -25.38 -19.97
N ALA A 241 -14.33 -25.98 -20.92
CA ALA A 241 -13.86 -27.07 -21.76
C ALA A 241 -12.64 -26.64 -22.60
N ARG A 242 -11.61 -27.47 -22.61
CA ARG A 242 -10.42 -27.30 -23.45
C ARG A 242 -10.79 -27.60 -24.92
N VAL A 243 -10.79 -26.58 -25.77
CA VAL A 243 -10.74 -26.75 -27.22
C VAL A 243 -9.30 -27.04 -27.61
N GLY A 244 -9.11 -28.10 -28.40
CA GLY A 244 -7.80 -28.61 -28.84
C GLY A 244 -7.04 -27.60 -29.69
N SER A 245 -5.72 -27.55 -29.45
CA SER A 245 -4.75 -26.79 -30.22
C SER A 245 -4.66 -27.32 -31.66
N VAL A 246 -5.08 -26.52 -32.64
CA VAL A 246 -4.78 -26.73 -34.06
C VAL A 246 -3.43 -26.07 -34.36
N THR A 247 -2.49 -26.89 -34.80
CA THR A 247 -1.19 -26.51 -35.33
C THR A 247 -1.38 -25.75 -36.65
N GLN A 248 -0.99 -24.47 -36.66
CA GLN A 248 -1.07 -23.61 -37.83
C GLN A 248 0.09 -23.91 -38.79
N LYS A 249 -0.20 -24.62 -39.88
CA LYS A 249 0.68 -24.76 -41.04
C LYS A 249 0.44 -23.56 -41.96
N ASN A 250 1.50 -22.81 -42.18
CA ASN A 250 1.55 -21.60 -42.99
C ASN A 250 1.70 -21.98 -44.47
N GLU A 251 0.78 -21.56 -45.34
CA GLU A 251 1.01 -21.30 -46.79
C GLU A 251 -0.21 -20.60 -47.42
N PRO A 252 -0.03 -19.75 -48.46
CA PRO A 252 -1.02 -18.76 -48.88
C PRO A 252 -1.96 -19.27 -49.99
N ALA A 253 -3.19 -18.77 -50.01
CA ALA A 253 -4.15 -18.99 -51.10
C ALA A 253 -4.33 -17.72 -51.94
N PRO A 254 -4.61 -17.86 -53.26
CA PRO A 254 -5.35 -16.84 -54.00
C PRO A 254 -6.79 -17.28 -54.32
N ALA A 255 -7.69 -16.29 -54.18
CA ALA A 255 -8.86 -15.94 -55.00
C ALA A 255 -9.96 -16.96 -55.38
N ASN A 256 -11.20 -16.47 -55.20
CA ASN A 256 -12.48 -16.83 -55.86
C ASN A 256 -13.08 -18.21 -55.47
N SER A 257 -14.39 -18.42 -55.30
CA SER A 257 -15.64 -17.84 -55.84
C SER A 257 -16.79 -18.51 -55.06
N PHE A 258 -17.72 -17.79 -54.41
CA PHE A 258 -19.02 -17.33 -54.91
C PHE A 258 -19.92 -18.36 -55.66
N TRP A 259 -21.12 -18.55 -55.07
CA TRP A 259 -22.39 -19.15 -55.57
C TRP A 259 -22.52 -20.68 -55.74
N SER A 260 -23.48 -21.27 -55.02
CA SER A 260 -24.77 -21.66 -55.61
C SER A 260 -25.73 -22.26 -54.57
N ALA A 261 -26.93 -21.71 -54.56
CA ALA A 261 -28.12 -22.30 -53.95
C ALA A 261 -28.65 -23.45 -54.83
N ALA A 262 -29.34 -24.43 -54.23
CA ALA A 262 -30.68 -24.87 -54.65
C ALA A 262 -31.11 -26.19 -53.95
N LEU A 263 -32.28 -26.10 -53.31
CA LEU A 263 -33.30 -27.15 -53.08
C LEU A 263 -33.77 -27.75 -54.44
N PRO A 264 -34.43 -28.94 -54.57
CA PRO A 264 -35.73 -29.31 -53.94
C PRO A 264 -35.83 -30.84 -53.62
N GLY A 265 -36.88 -31.50 -53.11
CA GLY A 265 -38.29 -31.26 -52.81
C GLY A 265 -38.98 -32.65 -52.60
N LEU A 266 -40.29 -32.64 -52.24
CA LEU A 266 -41.25 -33.76 -52.02
C LEU A 266 -41.10 -34.59 -50.73
N GLY A 267 -42.14 -34.89 -49.95
CA GLY A 267 -43.58 -34.60 -50.00
C GLY A 267 -44.35 -35.49 -48.99
N GLY A 268 -45.51 -35.02 -48.51
CA GLY A 268 -46.65 -35.86 -48.10
C GLY A 268 -46.81 -36.30 -46.63
N GLY A 269 -47.72 -35.63 -45.91
CA GLY A 269 -48.91 -36.26 -45.29
C GLY A 269 -48.84 -37.10 -44.00
N ASP A 270 -49.47 -36.56 -42.95
CA ASP A 270 -50.37 -37.23 -41.99
C ASP A 270 -49.86 -37.81 -40.64
N ASN A 271 -50.25 -37.05 -39.59
CA ASN A 271 -50.80 -37.44 -38.29
C ASN A 271 -49.98 -38.19 -37.21
N ALA A 272 -50.21 -37.67 -36.00
CA ALA A 272 -50.20 -38.30 -34.68
C ALA A 272 -48.87 -38.36 -33.89
N ALA A 273 -48.97 -37.76 -32.69
CA ALA A 273 -48.00 -37.74 -31.62
C ALA A 273 -47.39 -39.13 -31.33
N ARG A 274 -46.06 -39.17 -31.24
CA ARG A 274 -45.31 -40.30 -30.68
C ARG A 274 -44.24 -39.80 -29.72
N LYS A 275 -44.48 -40.03 -28.42
CA LYS A 275 -43.40 -40.14 -27.42
C LYS A 275 -42.66 -41.47 -27.67
N PRO A 276 -41.32 -41.51 -27.74
CA PRO A 276 -40.58 -42.76 -27.80
C PRO A 276 -40.34 -43.37 -26.39
N PRO A 277 -40.20 -44.72 -26.31
CA PRO A 277 -39.98 -45.46 -25.07
C PRO A 277 -38.49 -45.76 -24.79
N LEU A 278 -38.26 -46.27 -23.57
CA LEU A 278 -36.99 -46.76 -23.01
C LEU A 278 -36.26 -47.81 -23.87
N PRO A 279 -34.95 -48.00 -23.64
CA PRO A 279 -34.30 -49.30 -23.79
C PRO A 279 -33.86 -49.89 -22.44
N SER A 280 -33.97 -51.22 -22.35
CA SER A 280 -33.50 -52.09 -21.26
C SER A 280 -32.20 -52.80 -21.66
N GLY A 281 -31.42 -53.26 -20.68
CA GLY A 281 -30.49 -54.38 -20.89
C GLY A 281 -29.16 -54.24 -20.16
N ALA A 282 -29.06 -54.88 -19.00
CA ALA A 282 -27.85 -55.03 -18.19
C ALA A 282 -27.07 -56.31 -18.54
N GLN A 283 -25.74 -56.29 -18.41
CA GLN A 283 -24.96 -57.49 -18.10
C GLN A 283 -23.65 -57.18 -17.35
N ALA A 284 -23.65 -57.65 -16.10
CA ALA A 284 -22.61 -58.15 -15.19
C ALA A 284 -21.11 -57.77 -15.34
N GLY A 285 -20.52 -57.41 -14.18
CA GLY A 285 -19.18 -57.90 -13.79
C GLY A 285 -18.37 -56.96 -12.88
N GLY A 286 -18.12 -57.38 -11.62
CA GLY A 286 -16.93 -56.97 -10.86
C GLY A 286 -17.18 -56.10 -9.63
N ALA A 287 -16.96 -56.70 -8.45
CA ALA A 287 -16.92 -56.02 -7.15
C ALA A 287 -15.61 -55.23 -6.98
N ASP A 288 -15.70 -54.01 -6.44
CA ASP A 288 -14.68 -53.47 -5.54
C ASP A 288 -15.35 -52.54 -4.51
N SER A 289 -15.14 -52.88 -3.24
CA SER A 289 -15.59 -52.17 -2.06
C SER A 289 -14.51 -51.16 -1.67
N GLY A 290 -14.79 -49.87 -1.84
CA GLY A 290 -13.91 -48.78 -1.41
C GLY A 290 -14.68 -47.68 -0.69
N TRP A 291 -14.87 -47.83 0.63
CA TRP A 291 -15.05 -46.67 1.49
C TRP A 291 -13.79 -45.79 1.39
N PRO A 292 -13.91 -44.48 1.13
CA PRO A 292 -12.76 -43.60 1.25
C PRO A 292 -12.36 -43.52 2.73
N PRO A 293 -11.07 -43.66 3.09
CA PRO A 293 -10.64 -43.46 4.47
C PRO A 293 -10.89 -42.00 4.88
N PRO A 294 -11.24 -41.72 6.15
CA PRO A 294 -11.29 -40.36 6.63
C PRO A 294 -9.90 -39.75 6.48
N ALA A 295 -9.85 -38.56 5.88
CA ALA A 295 -8.64 -37.76 5.78
C ALA A 295 -8.01 -37.71 7.18
N ALA A 296 -6.82 -38.30 7.29
CA ALA A 296 -5.98 -38.15 8.46
C ALA A 296 -5.87 -36.65 8.71
N ALA A 297 -6.39 -36.21 9.85
CA ALA A 297 -6.06 -34.93 10.41
C ALA A 297 -4.54 -34.90 10.50
N GLN A 298 -3.90 -34.26 9.52
CA GLN A 298 -2.61 -33.63 9.72
C GLN A 298 -2.86 -32.57 10.77
N ALA A 299 -2.80 -33.01 12.03
CA ALA A 299 -2.21 -32.25 13.09
C ALA A 299 -0.81 -31.91 12.60
N GLY A 300 -0.73 -30.83 11.80
CA GLY A 300 0.47 -30.04 11.74
C GLY A 300 0.78 -29.75 13.18
N ALA A 301 1.87 -30.35 13.66
CA ALA A 301 2.61 -29.78 14.75
C ALA A 301 2.92 -28.35 14.30
N ALA A 302 2.03 -27.42 14.67
CA ALA A 302 2.44 -26.08 14.97
C ALA A 302 3.58 -26.32 15.95
N GLY A 303 4.82 -26.18 15.45
CA GLY A 303 5.92 -25.99 16.35
C GLY A 303 5.46 -24.94 17.36
N MET A 304 5.73 -25.17 18.63
CA MET A 304 5.81 -24.08 19.58
C MET A 304 6.84 -23.08 19.02
N ALA A 305 6.42 -22.27 18.06
CA ALA A 305 6.95 -20.95 17.88
C ALA A 305 6.65 -20.30 19.23
N ASP A 306 7.70 -19.97 19.96
CA ASP A 306 7.59 -19.14 21.15
C ASP A 306 6.56 -18.03 20.86
N ASP A 307 5.36 -18.14 21.46
CA ASP A 307 4.27 -17.16 21.41
C ASP A 307 4.65 -15.93 22.25
N ASP A 308 5.89 -15.47 22.08
CA ASP A 308 6.51 -14.32 22.76
C ASP A 308 6.28 -13.02 21.95
N GLY A 309 5.51 -13.12 20.86
CA GLY A 309 5.09 -12.01 20.01
C GLY A 309 3.75 -11.39 20.46
N PRO A 310 3.50 -10.12 20.14
CA PRO A 310 2.24 -9.47 20.48
C PRO A 310 1.05 -10.15 19.79
N THR A 311 -0.02 -10.37 20.53
CA THR A 311 -1.32 -10.74 19.96
C THR A 311 -2.15 -9.47 19.74
N ILE A 312 -2.42 -9.12 18.49
CA ILE A 312 -3.18 -7.94 18.12
C ILE A 312 -4.49 -8.39 17.46
N GLN A 313 -5.63 -7.96 18.00
CA GLN A 313 -6.95 -8.30 17.47
C GLN A 313 -7.83 -7.04 17.33
N PRO A 314 -8.51 -6.84 16.19
CA PRO A 314 -9.49 -5.79 16.06
C PRO A 314 -10.83 -6.15 16.71
N ASP A 315 -11.46 -5.20 17.40
CA ASP A 315 -12.88 -5.23 17.75
C ASP A 315 -13.66 -4.32 16.78
N PRO A 316 -14.38 -4.90 15.80
CA PRO A 316 -15.15 -4.12 14.83
C PRO A 316 -16.37 -3.44 15.45
N ARG A 317 -16.89 -3.91 16.59
CA ARG A 317 -18.10 -3.38 17.21
C ARG A 317 -17.84 -2.03 17.88
N THR A 318 -16.67 -1.86 18.48
CA THR A 318 -16.29 -0.61 19.18
C THR A 318 -15.22 0.19 18.43
N ASN A 319 -14.84 -0.23 17.21
CA ASN A 319 -13.72 0.31 16.44
C ASN A 319 -12.45 0.48 17.30
N ALA A 320 -12.03 -0.60 17.94
CA ALA A 320 -10.88 -0.61 18.84
C ALA A 320 -9.90 -1.73 18.50
N ILE A 321 -8.66 -1.58 18.94
CA ILE A 321 -7.61 -2.60 18.81
C ILE A 321 -7.29 -3.14 20.20
N LEU A 322 -7.36 -4.45 20.37
CA LEU A 322 -6.88 -5.14 21.55
C LEU A 322 -5.45 -5.60 21.31
N VAL A 323 -4.54 -5.22 22.19
CA VAL A 323 -3.14 -5.65 22.14
C VAL A 323 -2.81 -6.39 23.43
N ARG A 324 -2.31 -7.62 23.29
CA ARG A 324 -1.77 -8.44 24.38
C ARG A 324 -0.26 -8.59 24.19
N ASP A 325 0.52 -7.99 25.09
CA ASP A 325 1.99 -8.04 25.06
C ASP A 325 2.57 -7.63 26.44
N LEU A 326 3.89 -7.52 26.55
CA LEU A 326 4.59 -7.01 27.74
C LEU A 326 4.19 -5.56 28.05
N PRO A 327 4.05 -5.18 29.34
CA PRO A 327 3.63 -3.84 29.76
C PRO A 327 4.60 -2.74 29.30
N GLU A 328 5.89 -3.03 29.19
CA GLU A 328 6.92 -2.09 28.73
C GLU A 328 6.75 -1.65 27.27
N LYS A 329 6.10 -2.49 26.43
CA LYS A 329 5.84 -2.18 25.02
C LYS A 329 4.51 -1.43 24.81
N MET A 330 3.63 -1.40 25.81
CA MET A 330 2.30 -0.77 25.68
C MET A 330 2.37 0.72 25.31
N ALA A 331 3.33 1.45 25.88
CA ALA A 331 3.53 2.87 25.54
C ALA A 331 4.01 3.08 24.09
N ALA A 332 4.71 2.11 23.51
CA ALA A 332 5.14 2.17 22.12
C ALA A 332 3.95 1.94 21.16
N TYR A 333 3.09 0.96 21.46
CA TYR A 333 1.85 0.74 20.71
C TYR A 333 0.93 1.97 20.73
N GLU A 334 0.77 2.60 21.89
CA GLU A 334 -0.06 3.80 22.04
C GLU A 334 0.38 4.94 21.11
N ARG A 335 1.68 5.23 21.07
CA ARG A 335 2.24 6.28 20.19
C ARG A 335 2.04 5.94 18.72
N LEU A 336 2.33 4.70 18.33
CA LEU A 336 2.18 4.27 16.94
C LEU A 336 0.71 4.30 16.50
N ILE A 337 -0.22 3.86 17.35
CA ILE A 337 -1.66 3.92 17.07
C ILE A 337 -2.11 5.38 16.93
N ALA A 338 -1.62 6.29 17.79
CA ALA A 338 -1.95 7.71 17.69
C ALA A 338 -1.41 8.37 16.39
N GLU A 339 -0.26 7.92 15.89
CA GLU A 339 0.29 8.38 14.59
C GLU A 339 -0.50 7.83 13.39
N LEU A 340 -1.09 6.63 13.52
CA LEU A 340 -1.92 6.03 12.48
C LEU A 340 -3.36 6.57 12.49
N ASP A 341 -3.92 6.88 13.65
CA ASP A 341 -5.27 7.41 13.83
C ASP A 341 -5.34 8.94 13.63
N THR A 342 -4.97 9.39 12.44
CA THR A 342 -5.02 10.80 12.06
C THR A 342 -6.33 11.16 11.35
N ARG A 343 -6.80 12.40 11.55
CA ARG A 343 -8.03 12.88 10.89
C ARG A 343 -7.81 12.97 9.37
N PRO A 344 -8.56 12.22 8.55
CA PRO A 344 -8.44 12.33 7.09
C PRO A 344 -8.95 13.70 6.62
N LYS A 345 -8.28 14.27 5.63
CA LYS A 345 -8.70 15.51 4.97
C LYS A 345 -9.84 15.20 3.98
N VAL A 346 -10.84 16.07 3.94
CA VAL A 346 -11.92 16.04 2.93
C VAL A 346 -11.50 16.91 1.75
N LEU A 347 -11.70 16.42 0.54
CA LEU A 347 -11.40 17.13 -0.70
C LEU A 347 -12.66 17.27 -1.53
N GLU A 348 -12.90 18.48 -2.04
CA GLU A 348 -13.86 18.77 -3.10
C GLU A 348 -13.09 18.90 -4.42
N ILE A 349 -13.52 18.16 -5.44
CA ILE A 349 -12.95 18.22 -6.78
C ILE A 349 -14.04 18.73 -7.71
N SER A 350 -13.76 19.85 -8.38
CA SER A 350 -14.61 20.43 -9.41
C SER A 350 -13.92 20.26 -10.77
N ALA A 351 -14.64 19.71 -11.76
CA ALA A 351 -14.22 19.77 -13.15
C ALA A 351 -15.08 20.81 -13.88
N SER A 352 -14.47 21.64 -14.70
CA SER A 352 -15.16 22.63 -15.54
C SER A 352 -14.93 22.29 -16.99
N ILE A 353 -16.01 22.02 -17.70
CA ILE A 353 -16.02 21.73 -19.14
C ILE A 353 -16.54 22.98 -19.84
N ILE A 354 -15.66 23.61 -20.60
CA ILE A 354 -15.91 24.90 -21.24
C ILE A 354 -15.90 24.71 -22.75
N ASP A 355 -17.03 25.02 -23.40
CA ASP A 355 -17.16 25.00 -24.85
C ASP A 355 -17.22 26.43 -25.38
N ILE A 356 -16.16 26.83 -26.09
CA ILE A 356 -16.06 28.12 -26.73
C ILE A 356 -16.41 27.91 -28.20
N THR A 357 -17.57 28.40 -28.62
CA THR A 357 -17.99 28.40 -30.02
C THR A 357 -17.95 29.83 -30.54
N GLU A 358 -17.01 30.08 -31.44
CA GLU A 358 -16.86 31.34 -32.16
C GLU A 358 -17.33 31.11 -33.59
N ASN A 359 -18.43 31.78 -33.97
CA ASN A 359 -18.96 31.77 -35.32
C ASN A 359 -18.86 33.20 -35.85
N ALA A 360 -18.08 33.38 -36.90
CA ALA A 360 -17.99 34.62 -37.65
C ALA A 360 -18.55 34.38 -39.06
N LEU A 361 -19.54 35.18 -39.46
CA LEU A 361 -20.05 35.20 -40.81
C LEU A 361 -19.97 36.62 -41.34
N GLU A 362 -19.18 36.80 -42.40
CA GLU A 362 -19.09 38.03 -43.17
C GLU A 362 -19.63 37.79 -44.58
N GLN A 363 -20.61 38.58 -45.00
CA GLN A 363 -21.17 38.53 -46.33
C GLN A 363 -21.26 39.94 -46.92
N LEU A 364 -20.69 40.12 -48.11
CA LEU A 364 -20.78 41.36 -48.89
C LEU A 364 -20.88 41.02 -50.37
N GLY A 365 -21.94 41.50 -51.02
CA GLY A 365 -22.14 41.23 -52.44
C GLY A 365 -23.26 42.02 -53.06
N VAL A 366 -23.30 41.98 -54.40
CA VAL A 366 -24.41 42.49 -55.19
C VAL A 366 -24.94 41.38 -56.09
N ASP A 367 -26.21 41.04 -55.91
CA ASP A 367 -26.92 40.12 -56.78
C ASP A 367 -27.58 40.93 -57.91
N TRP A 368 -27.44 40.46 -59.15
CA TRP A 368 -28.07 41.05 -60.33
C TRP A 368 -29.05 40.07 -60.95
N ARG A 369 -30.25 40.54 -61.31
CA ARG A 369 -31.22 39.77 -62.08
C ARG A 369 -31.72 40.59 -63.25
N LEU A 370 -31.48 40.10 -64.46
CA LEU A 370 -32.01 40.67 -65.70
C LEU A 370 -33.05 39.70 -66.23
N HIS A 371 -34.28 40.16 -66.38
CA HIS A 371 -35.38 39.37 -66.92
C HIS A 371 -35.97 40.06 -68.13
N SER A 372 -36.17 39.33 -69.22
CA SER A 372 -36.84 39.75 -70.45
C SER A 372 -37.54 38.53 -71.08
N SER A 373 -38.48 38.77 -72.00
CA SER A 373 -39.25 37.73 -72.71
C SER A 373 -38.43 36.60 -73.35
N HIS A 374 -37.16 36.82 -73.66
CA HIS A 374 -36.29 35.86 -74.34
C HIS A 374 -34.96 35.58 -73.58
N VAL A 375 -34.67 36.30 -72.49
CA VAL A 375 -33.39 36.23 -71.76
C VAL A 375 -33.66 36.38 -70.27
N ASP A 376 -33.22 35.40 -69.48
CA ASP A 376 -33.19 35.47 -68.01
C ASP A 376 -31.75 35.26 -67.55
N PHE A 377 -31.21 36.21 -66.79
CA PHE A 377 -29.87 36.15 -66.21
C PHE A 377 -29.96 36.46 -64.72
N GLN A 378 -29.29 35.65 -63.91
CA GLN A 378 -29.18 35.85 -62.48
C GLN A 378 -27.72 35.64 -62.06
N SER A 379 -27.22 36.57 -61.25
CA SER A 379 -25.92 36.56 -60.62
C SER A 379 -26.12 36.64 -59.10
N GLY A 380 -25.31 35.88 -58.36
CA GLY A 380 -25.44 35.71 -56.91
C GLY A 380 -25.42 34.24 -56.50
N ASP A 381 -25.59 33.96 -55.21
CA ASP A 381 -25.51 32.59 -54.66
C ASP A 381 -26.67 31.66 -55.06
N GLY A 382 -27.59 32.10 -55.92
CA GLY A 382 -28.67 31.29 -56.50
C GLY A 382 -29.73 30.78 -55.50
N ASN A 383 -29.48 30.93 -54.20
CA ASN A 383 -30.26 30.38 -53.09
C ASN A 383 -31.31 31.35 -52.53
N SER A 384 -31.34 32.60 -53.00
CA SER A 384 -32.31 33.59 -52.56
C SER A 384 -33.62 33.44 -53.33
N ALA A 385 -34.73 33.28 -52.60
CA ALA A 385 -36.08 33.24 -53.17
C ALA A 385 -36.27 34.40 -54.15
N GLN A 386 -36.80 34.09 -55.34
CA GLN A 386 -36.96 35.03 -56.45
C GLN A 386 -37.56 36.34 -55.93
N ALA A 387 -36.74 37.39 -55.91
CA ALA A 387 -37.20 38.74 -55.69
C ALA A 387 -38.04 39.12 -56.92
N SER A 388 -39.33 38.83 -56.83
CA SER A 388 -40.27 39.09 -57.92
C SER A 388 -40.46 40.60 -58.08
N TYR A 389 -40.74 41.03 -59.31
CA TYR A 389 -41.11 42.41 -59.60
C TYR A 389 -42.25 42.85 -58.66
N PRO A 390 -42.21 44.04 -58.04
CA PRO A 390 -43.32 44.56 -57.24
C PRO A 390 -44.59 44.64 -58.10
N GLY A 391 -45.52 43.68 -57.92
CA GLY A 391 -46.72 43.51 -58.77
C GLY A 391 -46.85 42.15 -59.45
N SER A 392 -45.89 41.24 -59.30
CA SER A 392 -46.05 39.84 -59.70
C SER A 392 -46.96 39.08 -58.72
N LEU A 393 -48.04 38.48 -59.23
CA LEU A 393 -49.05 37.74 -58.46
C LEU A 393 -48.59 36.37 -57.94
N ASN A 394 -47.34 35.97 -58.22
CA ASN A 394 -46.76 34.72 -57.74
C ASN A 394 -45.72 35.04 -56.65
N GLY A 395 -46.22 35.48 -55.49
CA GLY A 395 -45.41 35.87 -54.34
C GLY A 395 -45.35 34.76 -53.30
N SER A 396 -44.46 33.78 -53.48
CA SER A 396 -43.91 33.05 -52.33
C SER A 396 -43.18 34.07 -51.45
N SER A 397 -43.56 34.19 -50.17
CA SER A 397 -42.98 35.13 -49.20
C SER A 397 -41.48 35.28 -49.39
N ALA A 398 -41.05 36.46 -49.86
CA ALA A 398 -39.64 36.80 -49.91
C ALA A 398 -39.14 36.84 -48.46
N THR A 399 -38.37 35.84 -48.06
CA THR A 399 -37.66 35.86 -46.78
C THR A 399 -36.71 37.03 -46.83
N THR A 400 -36.96 38.05 -46.00
CA THR A 400 -36.01 39.14 -45.76
C THR A 400 -34.70 38.53 -45.29
N PRO A 401 -33.60 38.69 -46.05
CA PRO A 401 -32.31 38.13 -45.65
C PRO A 401 -31.87 38.72 -44.30
N ALA A 402 -31.13 37.94 -43.52
CA ALA A 402 -30.48 38.46 -42.32
C ALA A 402 -29.42 39.50 -42.73
N GLY A 403 -29.41 40.67 -42.07
CA GLY A 403 -28.48 41.77 -42.37
C GLY A 403 -29.11 42.93 -43.14
N GLY A 404 -28.28 43.86 -43.59
CA GLY A 404 -28.70 45.02 -44.37
C GLY A 404 -28.85 44.67 -45.84
N THR A 405 -30.04 44.90 -46.41
CA THR A 405 -30.29 44.67 -47.85
C THR A 405 -30.87 45.91 -48.52
N LEU A 406 -30.28 46.35 -49.63
CA LEU A 406 -30.80 47.41 -50.48
C LEU A 406 -31.18 46.80 -51.82
N THR A 407 -32.44 46.90 -52.22
CA THR A 407 -32.92 46.38 -53.51
C THR A 407 -33.37 47.53 -54.40
N ALA A 408 -32.84 47.61 -55.61
CA ALA A 408 -33.26 48.55 -56.65
C ALA A 408 -33.80 47.79 -57.86
N VAL A 409 -34.89 48.30 -58.45
CA VAL A 409 -35.53 47.70 -59.62
C VAL A 409 -35.70 48.75 -60.70
N VAL A 410 -35.25 48.44 -61.91
CA VAL A 410 -35.33 49.30 -63.08
C VAL A 410 -36.05 48.51 -64.19
N GLY A 411 -37.29 48.88 -64.52
CA GLY A 411 -38.05 48.26 -65.60
C GLY A 411 -39.54 48.03 -65.29
N GLY A 412 -40.21 47.24 -66.13
CA GLY A 412 -41.64 46.89 -66.05
C GLY A 412 -41.89 45.38 -66.03
N ALA A 413 -43.15 44.96 -65.89
CA ALA A 413 -43.57 43.58 -65.63
C ALA A 413 -43.05 42.49 -66.61
N GLY A 414 -42.57 42.85 -67.82
CA GLY A 414 -41.97 41.92 -68.79
C GLY A 414 -40.50 42.17 -69.13
N ARG A 415 -39.88 43.22 -68.58
CA ARG A 415 -38.46 43.53 -68.76
C ARG A 415 -37.93 44.34 -67.57
N TYR A 416 -37.10 43.73 -66.74
CA TYR A 416 -36.57 44.38 -65.54
C TYR A 416 -35.13 43.99 -65.24
N LEU A 417 -34.39 44.94 -64.67
CA LEU A 417 -33.11 44.74 -64.02
C LEU A 417 -33.30 44.99 -62.52
N LEU A 418 -32.98 43.98 -61.71
CA LEU A 418 -32.99 44.06 -60.25
C LEU A 418 -31.55 43.96 -59.76
N SER A 419 -31.16 44.87 -58.87
CA SER A 419 -29.92 44.77 -58.11
C SER A 419 -30.24 44.69 -56.63
N ARG A 420 -29.53 43.81 -55.92
CA ARG A 420 -29.64 43.67 -54.47
C ARG A 420 -28.26 43.70 -53.87
N ILE A 421 -28.00 44.68 -53.02
CA ILE A 421 -26.79 44.75 -52.20
C ILE A 421 -27.11 44.11 -50.86
N SER A 422 -26.30 43.13 -50.44
CA SER A 422 -26.41 42.49 -49.13
C SER A 422 -25.12 42.68 -48.34
N ALA A 423 -25.26 43.06 -47.08
CA ALA A 423 -24.18 43.15 -46.10
C ALA A 423 -24.62 42.52 -44.78
N LEU A 424 -23.84 41.57 -44.27
CA LEU A 424 -24.08 40.88 -43.01
C LEU A 424 -22.75 40.64 -42.30
N GLU A 425 -22.72 40.95 -41.00
CA GLU A 425 -21.66 40.57 -40.08
C GLU A 425 -22.33 39.97 -38.84
N GLN A 426 -21.94 38.75 -38.48
CA GLN A 426 -22.49 38.02 -37.33
C GLN A 426 -21.36 37.44 -36.47
N GLY A 427 -21.47 37.62 -35.14
CA GLY A 427 -20.57 37.07 -34.13
C GLY A 427 -21.30 36.22 -33.07
N SER A 428 -20.56 35.37 -32.36
CA SER A 428 -21.06 34.45 -31.32
C SER A 428 -20.22 34.54 -30.04
N GLU A 429 -20.84 34.32 -28.87
CA GLU A 429 -20.19 34.35 -27.55
C GLU A 429 -19.99 32.94 -26.95
N ALA A 430 -19.04 32.81 -26.01
CA ALA A 430 -18.66 31.56 -25.35
C ALA A 430 -19.69 31.09 -24.30
N ARG A 431 -19.83 29.77 -24.07
CA ARG A 431 -20.75 29.21 -23.07
C ARG A 431 -20.11 28.07 -22.28
N VAL A 432 -20.21 28.11 -20.95
CA VAL A 432 -19.82 26.97 -20.10
C VAL A 432 -20.93 25.91 -20.12
N THR A 433 -20.58 24.67 -20.44
CA THR A 433 -21.56 23.59 -20.68
C THR A 433 -21.83 22.76 -19.42
N ALA A 434 -20.79 22.40 -18.67
CA ALA A 434 -20.94 21.53 -17.49
C ALA A 434 -19.89 21.80 -16.40
N SER A 435 -20.27 21.58 -15.13
CA SER A 435 -19.37 21.70 -13.97
C SER A 435 -19.65 20.64 -12.90
N PRO A 436 -19.34 19.36 -13.14
CA PRO A 436 -19.52 18.30 -12.14
C PRO A 436 -18.60 18.53 -10.92
N LYS A 437 -19.13 18.23 -9.74
CA LYS A 437 -18.44 18.36 -8.46
C LYS A 437 -18.62 17.11 -7.62
N VAL A 438 -17.55 16.68 -6.95
CA VAL A 438 -17.57 15.53 -6.05
C VAL A 438 -16.72 15.82 -4.81
N ALA A 439 -17.18 15.37 -3.64
CA ALA A 439 -16.42 15.46 -2.40
C ALA A 439 -16.06 14.05 -1.91
N THR A 440 -14.82 13.87 -1.46
CA THR A 440 -14.32 12.57 -0.98
C THR A 440 -13.22 12.74 0.06
N LEU A 441 -12.84 11.64 0.70
CA LEU A 441 -11.71 11.60 1.62
C LEU A 441 -10.40 11.44 0.85
N ASN A 442 -9.31 11.85 1.49
CA ASN A 442 -7.96 11.57 0.99
C ASN A 442 -7.76 10.07 0.74
N ASN A 443 -7.17 9.71 -0.40
CA ASN A 443 -6.91 8.34 -0.85
C ASN A 443 -8.18 7.47 -1.05
N VAL A 444 -9.36 8.09 -1.22
CA VAL A 444 -10.62 7.38 -1.49
C VAL A 444 -11.20 7.83 -2.82
N GLU A 445 -11.43 6.88 -3.73
CA GLU A 445 -12.02 7.16 -5.04
C GLU A 445 -13.47 7.63 -4.91
N ALA A 446 -13.83 8.60 -5.75
CA ALA A 446 -15.17 9.13 -5.86
C ALA A 446 -15.64 9.10 -7.31
N VAL A 447 -16.90 8.73 -7.51
CA VAL A 447 -17.51 8.65 -8.84
C VAL A 447 -18.80 9.46 -8.84
N MET A 448 -18.98 10.28 -9.86
CA MET A 448 -20.19 11.03 -10.15
C MET A 448 -20.58 10.77 -11.60
N ASP A 449 -21.74 10.13 -11.80
CA ASP A 449 -22.28 9.81 -13.11
C ASP A 449 -23.61 10.55 -13.31
N ASN A 450 -23.74 11.29 -14.42
CA ASN A 450 -24.98 11.87 -14.89
C ASN A 450 -25.14 11.59 -16.38
N LYS A 451 -25.74 10.44 -16.70
CA LYS A 451 -25.92 9.93 -18.06
C LYS A 451 -27.40 9.75 -18.38
N THR A 452 -27.83 10.23 -19.53
CA THR A 452 -29.16 9.95 -20.10
C THR A 452 -29.03 8.80 -21.11
N THR A 453 -29.90 7.80 -21.02
CA THR A 453 -29.85 6.61 -21.87
C THR A 453 -31.11 6.50 -22.73
N PHE A 454 -30.92 6.27 -24.02
CA PHE A 454 -32.00 6.11 -25.00
C PHE A 454 -31.98 4.69 -25.55
N TYR A 455 -33.17 4.15 -25.84
CA TYR A 455 -33.32 2.80 -26.37
C TYR A 455 -33.72 2.84 -27.84
N VAL A 456 -32.93 2.16 -28.66
CA VAL A 456 -33.12 2.02 -30.09
C VAL A 456 -33.75 0.65 -30.37
N PRO A 457 -34.93 0.58 -31.00
CA PRO A 457 -35.49 -0.70 -31.45
C PRO A 457 -34.74 -1.21 -32.67
N VAL A 458 -34.25 -2.44 -32.61
CA VAL A 458 -33.69 -3.17 -33.77
C VAL A 458 -34.80 -4.07 -34.32
N ALA A 459 -35.21 -3.82 -35.57
CA ALA A 459 -36.27 -4.59 -36.21
C ALA A 459 -35.78 -6.02 -36.52
N GLY A 460 -36.35 -7.02 -35.83
CA GLY A 460 -36.16 -8.44 -36.10
C GLY A 460 -37.47 -9.11 -36.53
N TYR A 461 -37.38 -10.12 -37.41
CA TYR A 461 -38.55 -10.79 -38.00
C TYR A 461 -39.41 -11.58 -36.98
N GLN A 462 -38.89 -11.90 -35.79
CA GLN A 462 -39.60 -12.65 -34.74
C GLN A 462 -39.27 -12.21 -33.29
N SER A 463 -38.35 -11.26 -33.09
CA SER A 463 -38.00 -10.66 -31.78
C SER A 463 -37.53 -9.22 -31.98
N SER A 464 -37.88 -8.32 -31.06
CA SER A 464 -37.38 -6.95 -31.02
C SER A 464 -36.36 -6.81 -29.89
N ASP A 465 -35.09 -6.60 -30.24
CA ASP A 465 -34.06 -6.26 -29.26
C ASP A 465 -33.95 -4.73 -29.15
N LEU A 466 -33.70 -4.22 -27.94
CA LEU A 466 -33.48 -2.80 -27.68
C LEU A 466 -31.98 -2.57 -27.41
N TYR A 467 -31.33 -1.69 -28.18
CA TYR A 467 -29.97 -1.26 -27.92
C TYR A 467 -29.96 0.06 -27.13
N SER A 468 -29.21 0.14 -26.04
CA SER A 468 -29.10 1.35 -25.24
C SER A 468 -27.89 2.21 -25.65
N VAL A 469 -28.13 3.47 -25.97
CA VAL A 469 -27.08 4.48 -26.20
C VAL A 469 -27.16 5.50 -25.07
N SER A 470 -26.07 5.69 -24.33
CA SER A 470 -26.00 6.66 -23.23
C SER A 470 -25.13 7.86 -23.60
N ALA A 471 -25.55 9.05 -23.18
CA ALA A 471 -24.79 10.29 -23.31
C ALA A 471 -24.93 11.12 -22.03
N GLY A 472 -23.85 11.75 -21.59
CA GLY A 472 -23.79 12.59 -20.41
C GLY A 472 -22.39 12.64 -19.84
N THR A 473 -22.24 13.13 -18.61
CA THR A 473 -20.94 13.37 -17.98
C THR A 473 -20.68 12.35 -16.87
N SER A 474 -19.48 11.79 -16.84
CA SER A 474 -18.94 10.99 -15.74
C SER A 474 -17.65 11.63 -15.25
N LEU A 475 -17.53 11.79 -13.93
CA LEU A 475 -16.30 12.23 -13.27
C LEU A 475 -15.92 11.18 -12.23
N ARG A 476 -14.78 10.54 -12.45
CA ARG A 476 -14.16 9.62 -11.51
C ARG A 476 -12.80 10.16 -11.09
N VAL A 477 -12.56 10.24 -9.78
CA VAL A 477 -11.34 10.83 -9.24
C VAL A 477 -10.82 10.03 -8.05
N LEU A 478 -9.50 9.83 -8.00
CA LEU A 478 -8.79 9.35 -6.82
C LEU A 478 -7.81 10.44 -6.37
N PRO A 479 -8.12 11.17 -5.28
CA PRO A 479 -7.25 12.21 -4.77
C PRO A 479 -6.25 11.70 -3.74
N MET A 480 -5.06 12.30 -3.72
CA MET A 480 -4.04 12.11 -2.70
C MET A 480 -3.39 13.46 -2.36
N VAL A 481 -3.48 13.87 -1.10
CA VAL A 481 -2.78 15.03 -0.57
C VAL A 481 -1.31 14.68 -0.40
N VAL A 482 -0.45 15.41 -1.08
CA VAL A 482 1.00 15.31 -0.92
C VAL A 482 1.41 16.27 0.21
N PRO A 483 1.98 15.77 1.32
CA PRO A 483 2.49 16.63 2.37
C PRO A 483 3.65 17.48 1.81
N ALA A 484 3.50 18.80 1.87
CA ALA A 484 4.62 19.70 1.62
C ALA A 484 5.60 19.62 2.80
N GLY A 485 6.91 19.64 2.53
CA GLY A 485 7.93 19.69 3.59
C GLY A 485 7.89 20.98 4.41
N ASP A 486 7.11 21.97 3.97
CA ASP A 486 6.93 23.26 4.63
C ASP A 486 5.48 23.38 5.13
N PRO A 487 5.23 23.53 6.44
CA PRO A 487 3.88 23.65 7.02
C PRO A 487 3.12 24.91 6.58
N ALA A 488 3.79 25.88 5.94
CA ALA A 488 3.19 27.10 5.40
C ALA A 488 2.78 26.99 3.91
N ALA A 489 3.20 25.95 3.20
CA ALA A 489 2.83 25.77 1.80
C ALA A 489 1.46 25.10 1.68
N ASP A 490 0.56 25.72 0.92
CA ASP A 490 -0.71 25.10 0.52
C ASP A 490 -0.42 23.72 -0.09
N GLY A 491 -1.04 22.69 0.49
CA GLY A 491 -0.78 21.31 0.11
C GLY A 491 -1.03 21.07 -1.38
N GLN A 492 -0.14 20.31 -2.02
CA GLN A 492 -0.37 19.82 -3.37
C GLN A 492 -1.28 18.59 -3.32
N ILE A 493 -2.10 18.43 -4.34
CA ILE A 493 -3.10 17.37 -4.46
C ILE A 493 -2.81 16.65 -5.76
N ARG A 494 -2.40 15.41 -5.64
CA ARG A 494 -2.26 14.50 -6.78
C ARG A 494 -3.63 13.91 -7.06
N LEU A 495 -4.04 13.95 -8.31
CA LEU A 495 -5.34 13.45 -8.75
C LEU A 495 -5.10 12.45 -9.89
N THR A 496 -5.64 11.25 -9.76
CA THR A 496 -5.88 10.36 -10.90
C THR A 496 -7.33 10.57 -11.32
N ILE A 497 -7.53 10.99 -12.56
CA ILE A 497 -8.85 11.41 -13.06
C ILE A 497 -9.19 10.62 -14.31
N HIS A 498 -10.46 10.23 -14.38
CA HIS A 498 -11.12 9.72 -15.56
C HIS A 498 -12.40 10.54 -15.79
N ILE A 499 -12.47 11.27 -16.89
CA ILE A 499 -13.64 12.07 -17.29
C ILE A 499 -14.18 11.48 -18.59
N GLU A 500 -15.47 11.19 -18.60
CA GLU A 500 -16.21 10.92 -19.83
C GLU A 500 -17.24 12.03 -20.02
N ASP A 501 -17.36 12.57 -21.22
CA ASP A 501 -18.46 13.46 -21.57
C ASP A 501 -18.99 13.18 -22.98
N GLY A 502 -20.26 12.79 -23.02
CA GLY A 502 -21.01 12.51 -24.23
C GLY A 502 -22.11 13.53 -24.46
N GLN A 503 -22.18 14.09 -25.67
CA GLN A 503 -23.28 14.96 -26.11
C GLN A 503 -24.03 14.40 -27.30
N LEU A 504 -25.35 14.59 -27.32
CA LEU A 504 -26.19 14.27 -28.47
C LEU A 504 -26.00 15.33 -29.55
N THR A 505 -25.68 14.90 -30.77
CA THR A 505 -25.60 15.81 -31.91
C THR A 505 -26.96 15.95 -32.58
N GLY A 506 -27.17 17.04 -33.32
CA GLY A 506 -28.37 17.24 -34.14
C GLY A 506 -28.43 16.36 -35.40
N GLN A 507 -27.38 15.57 -35.67
CA GLN A 507 -27.35 14.67 -36.82
C GLN A 507 -28.03 13.34 -36.49
N GLN A 508 -28.77 12.83 -37.47
CA GLN A 508 -29.45 11.55 -37.36
C GLN A 508 -29.11 10.66 -38.55
N VAL A 509 -28.82 9.39 -38.28
CA VAL A 509 -28.63 8.36 -39.32
C VAL A 509 -29.80 7.39 -39.22
N GLY A 510 -30.72 7.41 -40.18
CA GLY A 510 -31.88 6.50 -40.18
C GLY A 510 -32.77 6.62 -38.93
N GLN A 511 -32.99 7.84 -38.44
CA GLN A 511 -33.69 8.21 -37.19
C GLN A 511 -32.89 8.01 -35.88
N LEU A 512 -31.64 7.56 -35.94
CA LEU A 512 -30.79 7.38 -34.76
C LEU A 512 -29.96 8.63 -34.46
N PRO A 513 -29.96 9.14 -33.22
CA PRO A 513 -29.10 10.25 -32.85
C PRO A 513 -27.62 9.83 -32.87
N VAL A 514 -26.76 10.70 -33.39
CA VAL A 514 -25.30 10.51 -33.30
C VAL A 514 -24.82 11.13 -31.98
N VAL A 515 -24.01 10.39 -31.22
CA VAL A 515 -23.39 10.86 -29.96
C VAL A 515 -21.91 11.16 -30.20
N SER A 516 -21.45 12.31 -29.73
CA SER A 516 -20.03 12.65 -29.68
C SER A 516 -19.53 12.43 -28.26
N ASN A 517 -18.56 11.53 -28.08
CA ASN A 517 -17.98 11.23 -26.77
C ASN A 517 -16.54 11.76 -26.67
N SER A 518 -16.18 12.31 -25.51
CA SER A 518 -14.83 12.70 -25.14
C SER A 518 -14.43 11.97 -23.87
N GLU A 519 -13.25 11.36 -23.85
CA GLU A 519 -12.73 10.58 -22.73
C GLU A 519 -11.32 11.07 -22.40
N ILE A 520 -11.05 11.30 -21.11
CA ILE A 520 -9.77 11.82 -20.62
C ILE A 520 -9.33 11.00 -19.42
N ASP A 521 -8.20 10.30 -19.59
CA ASP A 521 -7.47 9.63 -18.52
C ASP A 521 -6.16 10.35 -18.25
N THR A 522 -5.96 10.82 -17.02
CA THR A 522 -4.76 11.59 -16.69
C THR A 522 -4.43 11.55 -15.21
N GLU A 523 -3.17 11.81 -14.89
CA GLU A 523 -2.70 12.05 -13.53
C GLU A 523 -2.07 13.44 -13.47
N ALA A 524 -2.52 14.26 -12.52
CA ALA A 524 -2.07 15.64 -12.39
C ALA A 524 -1.79 16.00 -10.93
N LEU A 525 -0.80 16.87 -10.72
CA LEU A 525 -0.48 17.45 -9.42
C LEU A 525 -0.89 18.93 -9.42
N ILE A 526 -1.88 19.27 -8.61
CA ILE A 526 -2.50 20.60 -8.58
C ILE A 526 -2.40 21.17 -7.16
N ARG A 527 -2.18 22.47 -7.02
CA ARG A 527 -2.20 23.12 -5.70
C ARG A 527 -3.62 23.27 -5.19
N ASN A 528 -3.78 23.27 -3.86
CA ASN A 528 -5.07 23.52 -3.23
C ASN A 528 -5.68 24.85 -3.68
N GLY A 529 -6.90 24.82 -4.23
CA GLY A 529 -7.65 25.98 -4.66
C GLY A 529 -7.30 26.54 -6.04
N GLU A 530 -6.18 26.11 -6.64
CA GLU A 530 -5.78 26.51 -7.98
C GLU A 530 -6.47 25.66 -9.05
N SER A 531 -6.59 26.21 -10.27
CA SER A 531 -7.17 25.50 -11.41
C SER A 531 -6.09 25.14 -12.41
N LEU A 532 -6.10 23.90 -12.90
CA LEU A 532 -5.19 23.42 -13.94
C LEU A 532 -5.98 23.03 -15.19
N LEU A 533 -5.54 23.51 -16.36
CA LEU A 533 -6.01 23.02 -17.65
C LEU A 533 -5.36 21.66 -17.93
N ILE A 534 -6.18 20.63 -18.04
CA ILE A 534 -5.73 19.24 -18.16
C ILE A 534 -5.75 18.78 -19.61
N ALA A 535 -6.80 19.15 -20.33
CA ALA A 535 -7.00 18.78 -21.72
C ALA A 535 -7.76 19.89 -22.45
N GLY A 536 -7.55 19.94 -23.76
CA GLY A 536 -8.38 20.75 -24.64
C GLY A 536 -8.05 20.49 -26.09
N TYR A 537 -9.02 20.77 -26.97
CA TYR A 537 -8.84 20.70 -28.40
C TYR A 537 -9.57 21.86 -29.08
N ALA A 538 -9.08 22.26 -30.24
CA ALA A 538 -9.68 23.29 -31.06
C ALA A 538 -9.84 22.78 -32.50
N VAL A 539 -11.01 23.00 -33.08
CA VAL A 539 -11.33 22.71 -34.47
C VAL A 539 -11.68 24.02 -35.14
N GLU A 540 -11.05 24.30 -36.27
CA GLU A 540 -11.33 25.47 -37.08
C GLU A 540 -11.79 25.01 -38.46
N GLN A 541 -12.92 25.55 -38.90
CA GLN A 541 -13.49 25.32 -40.22
C GLN A 541 -13.72 26.68 -40.88
N SER A 542 -13.03 26.90 -41.99
CA SER A 542 -13.22 28.08 -42.85
C SER A 542 -13.83 27.65 -44.17
N SER A 543 -14.90 28.33 -44.57
CA SER A 543 -15.54 28.19 -45.87
C SER A 543 -15.53 29.56 -46.55
N LYS A 544 -14.90 29.63 -47.73
CA LYS A 544 -14.88 30.84 -48.54
C LYS A 544 -15.59 30.57 -49.85
N GLN A 545 -16.70 31.27 -50.06
CA GLN A 545 -17.48 31.21 -51.28
C GLN A 545 -17.38 32.57 -51.99
N ASN A 546 -16.97 32.53 -53.26
CA ASN A 546 -16.86 33.73 -54.08
C ASN A 546 -17.56 33.48 -55.41
N THR A 547 -18.67 34.19 -55.61
CA THR A 547 -19.52 34.08 -56.79
C THR A 547 -19.35 35.34 -57.63
N ASP A 548 -18.82 35.19 -58.85
CA ASP A 548 -18.47 36.31 -59.72
C ASP A 548 -19.15 36.21 -61.09
N VAL A 549 -19.52 37.36 -61.68
CA VAL A 549 -19.94 37.40 -63.10
C VAL A 549 -18.69 37.37 -64.00
N PRO A 550 -18.57 36.41 -64.94
CA PRO A 550 -17.45 36.38 -65.87
C PRO A 550 -17.37 37.67 -66.71
N LEU A 551 -16.15 38.11 -67.05
CA LEU A 551 -15.81 39.39 -67.71
C LEU A 551 -16.06 40.64 -66.85
N LEU A 552 -17.29 40.84 -66.36
CA LEU A 552 -17.69 42.06 -65.64
C LEU A 552 -17.00 42.23 -64.28
N SER A 553 -16.70 41.12 -63.59
CA SER A 553 -15.99 41.15 -62.31
C SER A 553 -14.53 41.61 -62.41
N ARG A 554 -13.94 41.65 -63.62
CA ARG A 554 -12.52 41.98 -63.85
C ARG A 554 -12.27 43.46 -64.16
N LEU A 555 -13.32 44.27 -64.33
CA LEU A 555 -13.16 45.70 -64.61
C LEU A 555 -12.49 46.42 -63.40
N PRO A 556 -11.49 47.29 -63.64
CA PRO A 556 -10.95 48.12 -62.57
C PRO A 556 -12.05 49.05 -62.03
N VAL A 557 -12.05 49.29 -60.72
CA VAL A 557 -13.04 50.12 -59.99
C VAL A 557 -14.46 49.53 -59.92
N LEU A 558 -15.03 49.07 -61.03
CA LEU A 558 -16.42 48.60 -61.10
C LEU A 558 -16.59 47.10 -60.83
N GLY A 559 -15.50 46.31 -60.90
CA GLY A 559 -15.57 44.86 -60.75
C GLY A 559 -16.15 44.40 -59.42
N ALA A 560 -16.01 45.18 -58.34
CA ALA A 560 -16.55 44.86 -57.02
C ALA A 560 -18.09 44.79 -56.98
N LEU A 561 -18.78 45.50 -57.88
CA LEU A 561 -20.25 45.46 -58.01
C LEU A 561 -20.75 44.16 -58.65
N PHE A 562 -19.86 43.31 -59.18
CA PHE A 562 -20.21 42.06 -59.87
C PHE A 562 -19.60 40.84 -59.18
N ARG A 563 -19.31 40.96 -57.89
CA ARG A 563 -18.79 39.88 -57.02
C ARG A 563 -19.68 39.75 -55.79
N ASN A 564 -19.85 38.53 -55.33
CA ASN A 564 -20.49 38.21 -54.06
C ASN A 564 -19.54 37.32 -53.25
N LYS A 565 -19.13 37.83 -52.08
CA LYS A 565 -18.19 37.18 -51.18
C LYS A 565 -18.90 36.77 -49.90
N GLN A 566 -18.71 35.51 -49.53
CA GLN A 566 -19.14 34.95 -48.27
C GLN A 566 -17.94 34.26 -47.62
N ASP A 567 -17.49 34.78 -46.47
CA ASP A 567 -16.46 34.17 -45.63
C ASP A 567 -17.15 33.71 -44.33
N GLN A 568 -17.16 32.39 -44.13
CA GLN A 568 -17.71 31.78 -42.93
C GLN A 568 -16.58 31.08 -42.18
N GLN A 569 -16.35 31.51 -40.94
CA GLN A 569 -15.37 30.93 -40.04
C GLN A 569 -16.07 30.41 -38.80
N GLN A 570 -15.83 29.13 -38.51
CA GLN A 570 -16.33 28.46 -37.33
C GLN A 570 -15.16 27.89 -36.56
N LYS A 571 -15.03 28.31 -35.30
CA LYS A 571 -13.98 27.85 -34.41
C LYS A 571 -14.63 27.30 -33.15
N PHE A 572 -14.39 26.03 -32.91
CA PHE A 572 -14.87 25.29 -31.75
C PHE A 572 -13.67 24.97 -30.87
N GLN A 573 -13.68 25.40 -29.62
CA GLN A 573 -12.67 25.03 -28.64
C GLN A 573 -13.34 24.42 -27.43
N ARG A 574 -12.79 23.31 -26.96
CA ARG A 574 -13.26 22.62 -25.77
C ARG A 574 -12.13 22.48 -24.79
N LEU A 575 -12.34 22.92 -23.56
CA LEU A 575 -11.34 22.97 -22.50
C LEU A 575 -11.84 22.24 -21.24
N PHE A 576 -10.95 21.50 -20.61
CA PHE A 576 -11.21 20.77 -19.37
C PHE A 576 -10.29 21.28 -18.27
N LEU A 577 -10.87 22.01 -17.31
CA LEU A 577 -10.16 22.56 -16.16
C LEU A 577 -10.53 21.77 -14.90
N LEU A 578 -9.54 21.52 -14.05
CA LEU A 578 -9.75 20.90 -12.74
C LEU A 578 -9.34 21.84 -11.62
N THR A 579 -10.17 21.89 -10.59
CA THR A 579 -9.97 22.71 -9.40
C THR A 579 -10.22 21.86 -8.15
N PRO A 580 -9.18 21.39 -7.45
CA PRO A 580 -9.33 20.70 -6.18
C PRO A 580 -9.29 21.70 -5.00
N ARG A 581 -10.06 21.41 -3.95
CA ARG A 581 -10.10 22.20 -2.72
C ARG A 581 -10.15 21.30 -1.49
N ILE A 582 -9.31 21.57 -0.51
CA ILE A 582 -9.39 20.92 0.80
C ILE A 582 -10.51 21.57 1.60
N VAL A 583 -11.55 20.80 1.90
CA VAL A 583 -12.67 21.25 2.72
C VAL A 583 -12.34 20.98 4.18
N THR A 584 -12.35 22.02 5.00
CA THR A 584 -12.26 21.86 6.46
C THR A 584 -13.69 21.74 6.99
N PRO A 585 -14.10 20.60 7.58
CA PRO A 585 -15.43 20.49 8.18
C PRO A 585 -15.53 21.49 9.33
N GLN A 586 -16.55 22.36 9.31
CA GLN A 586 -16.91 23.26 10.41
C GLN A 586 -17.33 22.49 11.65
#